data_AF-J4XJ73-F1
#
_entry.id   AF-J4XJ73-F1
#
_cell.length_a   1.000
_cell.length_b   1.000
_cell.length_c   1.000
_cell.angle_alpha   90.00
_cell.angle_beta   90.00
_cell.angle_gamma   90.00
#
_symmetry.space_group_name_H-M   'P 1'
#
loop_
_entity.id
_entity.type
_entity.pdbx_description
1 polymer ?
#
loop_
_entity_poly.entity_id
_entity_poly.type
_entity_poly.pdbx_seq_one_letter_code
_entity_poly.pdbx_strand_id
1 'polypeptide(L)'
;MNQEEILGLLTEKFPQVSPAHLTPLASSLAAQNPDSHQGQALVAKLTLEQIKDFVPQEALTTEAFAHLASAALTPSLEQLIQERVAREVETLEQRLSKFETAQRQQQRYSQLQEVLSGCEDQGFRQQSLRDFKRMQFASADDFAQYLQQKQQDVQQTNQLLANRNLSLQHPPHYAKDPQKAGVSSSVATFIQLQQGESIAFKGKEV
;
A
#
# COMPACT_ATOMS: atom_id res chain seq x y z
N MET A 1 -4.42 5.14 72.45
CA MET A 1 -5.60 5.34 71.59
C MET A 1 -6.50 4.12 71.73
N ASN A 2 -7.81 4.31 71.91
CA ASN A 2 -8.74 3.22 72.20
C ASN A 2 -9.26 2.55 70.92
N GLN A 3 -9.78 1.33 71.04
CA GLN A 3 -10.33 0.56 69.91
C GLN A 3 -11.44 1.31 69.16
N GLU A 4 -12.32 2.02 69.87
CA GLU A 4 -13.42 2.78 69.27
C GLU A 4 -12.91 3.95 68.41
N GLU A 5 -11.85 4.64 68.87
CA GLU A 5 -11.23 5.73 68.12
C GLU A 5 -10.56 5.20 66.84
N ILE A 6 -9.89 4.04 66.92
CA ILE A 6 -9.24 3.40 65.77
C ILE A 6 -10.28 2.90 64.77
N LEU A 7 -11.37 2.32 65.24
CA LEU A 7 -12.48 1.87 64.40
C LEU A 7 -13.14 3.05 63.69
N GLY A 8 -13.29 4.19 64.37
CA GLY A 8 -13.75 5.43 63.75
C GLY A 8 -12.86 5.86 62.58
N LEU A 9 -11.54 5.92 62.79
CA LEU A 9 -10.60 6.29 61.74
C LEU A 9 -10.57 5.28 60.58
N LEU A 10 -10.68 3.98 60.87
CA LEU A 10 -10.74 2.94 59.83
C LEU A 10 -12.03 3.03 59.02
N THR A 11 -13.16 3.31 59.67
CA THR A 11 -14.45 3.50 59.00
C THR A 11 -14.45 4.76 58.13
N GLU A 12 -13.81 5.84 58.60
CA GLU A 12 -13.63 7.07 57.82
C GLU A 12 -12.70 6.88 56.61
N LYS A 13 -11.62 6.11 56.76
CA LYS A 13 -10.68 5.80 55.68
C LYS A 13 -11.23 4.79 54.67
N PHE A 14 -12.03 3.85 55.13
CA PHE A 14 -12.58 2.75 54.32
C PHE A 14 -14.10 2.70 54.45
N PRO A 15 -14.82 3.75 53.98
CA PRO A 15 -16.28 3.80 54.07
C PRO A 15 -16.97 2.64 53.35
N GLN A 16 -16.29 1.99 52.42
CA GLN A 16 -16.77 0.83 51.68
C GLN A 16 -16.76 -0.50 52.46
N VAL A 17 -16.12 -0.56 53.64
CA VAL A 17 -16.07 -1.79 54.47
C VAL A 17 -16.94 -1.60 55.70
N SER A 18 -17.84 -2.55 55.97
CA SER A 18 -18.71 -2.46 57.13
C SER A 18 -17.92 -2.47 58.46
N PRO A 19 -18.34 -1.69 59.47
CA PRO A 19 -17.59 -1.51 60.72
C PRO A 19 -17.39 -2.83 61.49
N ALA A 20 -18.30 -3.79 61.33
CA ALA A 20 -18.18 -5.13 61.91
C ALA A 20 -16.92 -5.88 61.43
N HIS A 21 -16.52 -5.69 60.17
CA HIS A 21 -15.34 -6.34 59.60
C HIS A 21 -14.03 -5.61 59.93
N LEU A 22 -14.10 -4.33 60.27
CA LEU A 22 -12.95 -3.53 60.73
C LEU A 22 -12.69 -3.68 62.23
N THR A 23 -13.65 -4.22 63.00
CA THR A 23 -13.55 -4.46 64.44
C THR A 23 -12.36 -5.35 64.86
N PRO A 24 -12.09 -6.51 64.22
CA PRO A 24 -10.92 -7.33 64.59
C PRO A 24 -9.59 -6.64 64.29
N LEU A 25 -9.50 -5.88 63.20
CA LEU A 25 -8.31 -5.11 62.87
C LEU A 25 -8.09 -3.94 63.85
N ALA A 26 -9.16 -3.23 64.20
CA ALA A 26 -9.13 -2.17 65.21
C ALA A 26 -8.71 -2.70 66.58
N SER A 27 -9.19 -3.89 66.96
CA SER A 27 -8.81 -4.56 68.20
C SER A 27 -7.33 -4.97 68.20
N SER A 28 -6.83 -5.53 67.10
CA SER A 28 -5.41 -5.87 66.93
C SER A 28 -4.50 -4.63 66.99
N LEU A 29 -4.93 -3.52 66.38
CA LEU A 29 -4.18 -2.27 66.39
C LEU A 29 -4.23 -1.59 67.77
N ALA A 30 -5.36 -1.67 68.48
CA ALA A 30 -5.49 -1.17 69.84
C ALA A 30 -4.65 -1.98 70.84
N ALA A 31 -4.52 -3.30 70.65
CA ALA A 31 -3.70 -4.17 71.50
C ALA A 31 -2.20 -3.81 71.48
N GLN A 32 -1.74 -3.12 70.43
CA GLN A 32 -0.38 -2.58 70.34
C GLN A 32 -0.17 -1.33 71.19
N ASN A 33 -1.20 -0.85 71.89
CA ASN A 33 -1.21 0.36 72.72
C ASN A 33 -0.56 1.60 72.04
N PRO A 34 -0.95 1.96 70.81
CA PRO A 34 -0.39 3.13 70.14
C PRO A 34 -0.85 4.44 70.80
N ASP A 35 0.03 5.44 70.82
CA ASP A 35 -0.34 6.83 71.14
C ASP A 35 -1.28 7.41 70.06
N SER A 36 -1.95 8.53 70.35
CA SER A 36 -2.91 9.16 69.42
C SER A 36 -2.31 9.42 68.02
N HIS A 37 -1.09 9.96 67.95
CA HIS A 37 -0.40 10.18 66.68
C HIS A 37 0.05 8.89 65.99
N GLN A 38 0.44 7.87 66.75
CA GLN A 38 0.88 6.60 66.19
C GLN A 38 -0.29 5.82 65.59
N GLY A 39 -1.45 5.79 66.27
CA GLY A 39 -2.66 5.16 65.78
C GLY A 39 -3.15 5.80 64.47
N GLN A 40 -3.15 7.13 64.40
CA GLN A 40 -3.46 7.87 63.17
C GLN A 40 -2.50 7.55 62.03
N ALA A 41 -1.19 7.50 62.29
CA ALA A 41 -0.19 7.19 61.27
C ALA A 41 -0.28 5.74 60.77
N LEU A 42 -0.59 4.78 61.65
CA LEU A 42 -0.78 3.38 61.28
C LEU A 42 -2.04 3.21 60.43
N VAL A 43 -3.15 3.84 60.82
CA VAL A 43 -4.38 3.85 60.02
C VAL A 43 -4.20 4.56 58.67
N ALA A 44 -3.41 5.62 58.62
CA ALA A 44 -3.10 6.32 57.37
C ALA A 44 -2.19 5.54 56.41
N LYS A 45 -1.34 4.65 56.93
CA LYS A 45 -0.45 3.78 56.13
C LYS A 45 -1.13 2.51 55.63
N LEU A 46 -2.23 2.11 56.26
CA LEU A 46 -3.01 0.96 55.82
C LEU A 46 -3.58 1.24 54.42
N THR A 47 -3.40 0.27 53.53
CA THR A 47 -3.97 0.31 52.17
C THR A 47 -5.10 -0.71 52.03
N LEU A 48 -5.97 -0.50 51.05
CA LEU A 48 -7.07 -1.43 50.76
C LEU A 48 -6.58 -2.86 50.51
N GLU A 49 -5.40 -3.04 49.92
CA GLU A 49 -4.82 -4.37 49.69
C GLU A 49 -4.42 -5.07 50.98
N GLN A 50 -3.87 -4.33 51.95
CA GLN A 50 -3.49 -4.89 53.25
C GLN A 50 -4.71 -5.27 54.09
N ILE A 51 -5.86 -4.62 53.87
CA ILE A 51 -7.10 -4.92 54.60
C ILE A 51 -7.83 -6.13 54.01
N LYS A 52 -7.56 -6.50 52.75
CA LYS A 52 -8.15 -7.69 52.11
C LYS A 52 -7.81 -9.00 52.83
N ASP A 53 -6.63 -9.07 53.46
CA ASP A 53 -6.22 -10.26 54.20
C ASP A 53 -6.95 -10.40 55.55
N PHE A 54 -7.57 -9.32 56.04
CA PHE A 54 -8.26 -9.27 57.34
C PHE A 54 -9.78 -9.16 57.23
N VAL A 55 -10.32 -8.99 56.03
CA VAL A 55 -11.76 -8.85 55.77
C VAL A 55 -12.21 -10.02 54.89
N PRO A 56 -13.28 -10.75 55.28
CA PRO A 56 -13.79 -11.86 54.46
C PRO A 56 -14.19 -11.35 53.07
N GLN A 57 -13.86 -12.11 52.03
CA GLN A 57 -14.08 -11.72 50.62
C GLN A 57 -15.53 -11.30 50.34
N GLU A 58 -16.49 -11.90 51.03
CA GLU A 58 -17.92 -11.58 50.95
C GLU A 58 -18.24 -10.12 51.33
N ALA A 59 -17.50 -9.54 52.28
CA ALA A 59 -17.67 -8.14 52.70
C ALA A 59 -17.01 -7.13 51.75
N LEU A 60 -16.16 -7.59 50.84
CA LEU A 60 -15.57 -6.79 49.75
C LEU A 60 -16.46 -6.81 48.49
N THR A 61 -17.47 -7.67 48.45
CA THR A 61 -18.34 -7.88 47.26
C THR A 61 -19.70 -7.19 47.32
N THR A 62 -20.08 -6.56 48.43
CA THR A 62 -21.39 -5.90 48.54
C THR A 62 -21.38 -4.56 47.80
N GLU A 63 -21.97 -4.53 46.60
CA GLU A 63 -22.49 -3.43 45.76
C GLU A 63 -21.67 -2.13 45.57
N ALA A 64 -20.94 -1.64 46.56
CA ALA A 64 -20.01 -0.50 46.47
C ALA A 64 -18.80 -0.78 45.56
N PHE A 65 -18.39 -2.05 45.41
CA PHE A 65 -17.34 -2.47 44.46
C PHE A 65 -17.86 -2.81 43.06
N ALA A 66 -19.18 -2.85 42.83
CA ALA A 66 -19.72 -3.09 41.48
C ALA A 66 -19.35 -1.95 40.50
N HIS A 67 -19.16 -0.72 41.00
CA HIS A 67 -18.64 0.38 40.20
C HIS A 67 -17.13 0.27 39.87
N LEU A 68 -16.35 -0.49 40.64
CA LEU A 68 -14.95 -0.79 40.35
C LEU A 68 -14.80 -2.04 39.46
N ALA A 69 -15.72 -2.99 39.54
CA ALA A 69 -15.84 -4.04 38.53
C ALA A 69 -16.26 -3.45 37.16
N SER A 70 -16.98 -2.32 37.15
CA SER A 70 -17.20 -1.52 35.94
C SER A 70 -15.97 -0.72 35.49
N ALA A 71 -14.90 -0.61 36.28
CA ALA A 71 -13.61 -0.08 35.82
C ALA A 71 -12.80 -1.11 35.01
N ALA A 72 -13.22 -2.38 34.99
CA ALA A 72 -12.71 -3.36 34.03
C ALA A 72 -13.29 -3.17 32.60
N LEU A 73 -14.19 -2.20 32.40
CA LEU A 73 -14.71 -1.79 31.09
C LEU A 73 -14.02 -0.52 30.53
N THR A 74 -13.10 0.10 31.27
CA THR A 74 -12.22 1.13 30.72
C THR A 74 -10.90 0.50 30.29
N PRO A 75 -10.52 0.56 29.00
CA PRO A 75 -9.20 0.08 28.59
C PRO A 75 -8.15 0.81 29.44
N SER A 76 -7.20 0.06 29.99
CA SER A 76 -6.04 0.64 30.67
C SER A 76 -5.37 1.67 29.77
N LEU A 77 -4.69 2.67 30.35
CA LEU A 77 -3.99 3.69 29.57
C LEU A 77 -3.01 3.04 28.57
N GLU A 78 -2.34 1.94 28.96
CA GLU A 78 -1.50 1.16 28.05
C GLU A 78 -2.29 0.58 26.87
N GLN A 79 -3.48 0.01 27.11
CA GLN A 79 -4.33 -0.55 26.04
C GLN A 79 -4.82 0.52 25.07
N LEU A 80 -5.23 1.69 25.57
CA LEU A 80 -5.67 2.80 24.73
C LEU A 80 -4.52 3.34 23.87
N ILE A 81 -3.32 3.45 24.45
CA ILE A 81 -2.11 3.85 23.71
C ILE A 81 -1.78 2.79 22.66
N GLN A 82 -1.84 1.50 23.00
CA GLN A 82 -1.54 0.40 22.09
C GLN A 82 -2.52 0.34 20.92
N GLU A 83 -3.82 0.47 21.17
CA GLU A 83 -4.84 0.51 20.11
C GLU A 83 -4.62 1.71 19.19
N ARG A 84 -4.31 2.87 19.76
CA ARG A 84 -4.08 4.09 18.97
C ARG A 84 -2.82 3.98 18.12
N VAL A 85 -1.73 3.47 18.68
CA VAL A 85 -0.48 3.23 17.94
C VAL A 85 -0.71 2.20 16.84
N ALA A 86 -1.39 1.09 17.12
CA ALA A 86 -1.70 0.07 16.11
C ALA A 86 -2.52 0.66 14.95
N ARG A 87 -3.53 1.49 15.25
CA ARG A 87 -4.36 2.15 14.24
C ARG A 87 -3.59 3.14 13.38
N GLU A 88 -2.69 3.92 13.98
CA GLU A 88 -1.83 4.85 13.25
C GLU A 88 -0.86 4.08 12.34
N VAL A 89 -0.25 3.00 12.84
CA VAL A 89 0.63 2.13 12.05
C VAL A 89 -0.12 1.51 10.88
N GLU A 90 -1.32 0.93 11.10
CA GLU A 90 -2.14 0.37 10.03
C GLU A 90 -2.50 1.42 8.98
N THR A 91 -2.83 2.64 9.41
CA THR A 91 -3.12 3.75 8.50
C THR A 91 -1.90 4.14 7.66
N LEU A 92 -0.71 4.12 8.27
CA LEU A 92 0.55 4.40 7.57
C LEU A 92 0.91 3.28 6.58
N GLU A 93 0.77 2.02 6.95
CA GLU A 93 0.98 0.86 6.08
C GLU A 93 0.02 0.88 4.87
N GLN A 94 -1.25 1.21 5.09
CA GLN A 94 -2.23 1.40 4.01
C GLN A 94 -1.86 2.56 3.08
N ARG A 95 -1.27 3.65 3.59
CA ARG A 95 -0.78 4.75 2.75
C ARG A 95 0.45 4.34 1.96
N LEU A 96 1.41 3.67 2.60
CA LEU A 96 2.62 3.18 1.94
C LEU A 96 2.28 2.22 0.80
N SER A 97 1.41 1.25 1.03
CA SER A 97 1.01 0.30 -0.01
C SER A 97 0.33 0.97 -1.21
N LYS A 98 -0.49 2.02 -0.96
CA LYS A 98 -1.08 2.84 -2.04
C LYS A 98 0.00 3.61 -2.83
N PHE A 99 0.97 4.21 -2.15
CA PHE A 99 2.07 4.92 -2.80
C PHE A 99 2.95 3.99 -3.62
N GLU A 100 3.35 2.85 -3.07
CA GLU A 100 4.15 1.86 -3.79
C GLU A 100 3.42 1.32 -5.01
N THR A 101 2.12 1.05 -4.89
CA THR A 101 1.29 0.62 -6.02
C THR A 101 1.21 1.71 -7.09
N ALA A 102 0.98 2.97 -6.70
CA ALA A 102 0.94 4.09 -7.64
C ALA A 102 2.28 4.31 -8.35
N GLN A 103 3.39 4.29 -7.62
CA GLN A 103 4.73 4.45 -8.17
C GLN A 103 5.07 3.30 -9.14
N ARG A 104 4.75 2.05 -8.77
CA ARG A 104 4.95 0.88 -9.63
C ARG A 104 4.15 1.02 -10.92
N GLN A 105 2.88 1.40 -10.84
CA GLN A 105 2.04 1.59 -12.02
C GLN A 105 2.54 2.75 -12.90
N GLN A 106 3.07 3.81 -12.30
CA GLN A 106 3.69 4.90 -13.04
C GLN A 106 4.95 4.45 -13.78
N GLN A 107 5.85 3.70 -13.13
CA GLN A 107 7.05 3.15 -13.77
C GLN A 107 6.69 2.23 -14.94
N ARG A 108 5.72 1.35 -14.77
CA ARG A 108 5.23 0.46 -15.83
C ARG A 108 4.60 1.25 -16.99
N TYR A 109 3.85 2.30 -16.69
CA TYR A 109 3.29 3.18 -17.71
C TYR A 109 4.39 3.86 -18.55
N SER A 110 5.46 4.36 -17.90
CA SER A 110 6.60 4.95 -18.59
C SER A 110 7.33 3.93 -19.49
N GLN A 111 7.53 2.70 -19.02
CA GLN A 111 8.14 1.63 -19.83
C GLN A 111 7.28 1.28 -21.05
N LEU A 112 5.95 1.22 -20.89
CA LEU A 112 5.05 1.01 -22.03
C LEU A 112 5.08 2.19 -23.01
N GLN A 113 5.13 3.43 -22.53
CA GLN A 113 5.27 4.61 -23.40
C GLN A 113 6.56 4.54 -24.22
N GLU A 114 7.66 4.08 -23.63
CA GLU A 114 8.94 3.89 -24.32
C GLU A 114 8.83 2.83 -25.41
N VAL A 115 8.27 1.65 -25.12
CA VAL A 115 8.04 0.60 -26.14
C VAL A 115 7.15 1.10 -27.27
N LEU A 116 6.10 1.84 -26.93
CA LEU A 116 5.18 2.40 -27.92
C LEU A 116 5.76 3.61 -28.66
N SER A 117 6.90 4.18 -28.26
CA SER A 117 7.50 5.37 -28.89
C SER A 117 7.92 5.12 -30.35
N GLY A 118 8.21 3.88 -30.71
CA GLY A 118 8.48 3.45 -32.08
C GLY A 118 7.24 3.19 -32.94
N CYS A 119 6.02 3.25 -32.37
CA CYS A 119 4.78 2.99 -33.11
C CYS A 119 4.38 4.18 -33.99
N GLU A 120 4.22 3.95 -35.29
CA GLU A 120 3.76 4.97 -36.26
C GLU A 120 2.25 5.16 -36.21
N ASP A 121 1.49 4.11 -35.85
CA ASP A 121 0.04 4.17 -35.65
C ASP A 121 -0.30 4.86 -34.33
N GLN A 122 -0.82 6.10 -34.42
CA GLN A 122 -1.25 6.87 -33.25
C GLN A 122 -2.51 6.30 -32.58
N GLY A 123 -3.41 5.70 -33.33
CA GLY A 123 -4.63 5.10 -32.80
C GLY A 123 -4.31 3.90 -31.90
N PHE A 124 -3.47 2.99 -32.41
CA PHE A 124 -2.96 1.85 -31.64
C PHE A 124 -2.21 2.29 -30.37
N ARG A 125 -1.35 3.31 -30.48
CA ARG A 125 -0.62 3.87 -29.33
C ARG A 125 -1.58 4.42 -28.27
N GLN A 126 -2.50 5.29 -28.65
CA GLN A 126 -3.42 5.92 -27.70
C GLN A 126 -4.35 4.89 -27.04
N GLN A 127 -4.83 3.92 -27.82
CA GLN A 127 -5.63 2.82 -27.31
C GLN A 127 -4.84 1.98 -26.31
N SER A 128 -3.62 1.57 -26.65
CA SER A 128 -2.78 0.77 -25.76
C SER A 128 -2.48 1.47 -24.43
N LEU A 129 -2.23 2.80 -24.45
CA LEU A 129 -2.03 3.59 -23.24
C LEU A 129 -3.32 3.74 -22.41
N ARG A 130 -4.47 3.87 -23.06
CA ARG A 130 -5.78 3.95 -22.38
C ARG A 130 -6.12 2.63 -21.70
N ASP A 131 -5.93 1.52 -22.40
CA ASP A 131 -6.26 0.19 -21.91
C ASP A 131 -5.33 -0.21 -20.77
N PHE A 132 -4.06 0.17 -20.82
CA PHE A 132 -3.10 -0.06 -19.74
C PHE A 132 -3.55 0.53 -18.39
N LYS A 133 -4.24 1.69 -18.38
CA LYS A 133 -4.78 2.28 -17.13
C LYS A 133 -5.80 1.38 -16.43
N ARG A 134 -6.40 0.44 -17.15
CA ARG A 134 -7.38 -0.52 -16.64
C ARG A 134 -6.77 -1.89 -16.35
N MET A 135 -5.53 -2.13 -16.77
CA MET A 135 -4.84 -3.39 -16.59
C MET A 135 -4.14 -3.46 -15.23
N GLN A 136 -4.15 -4.66 -14.66
CA GLN A 136 -3.37 -5.01 -13.47
C GLN A 136 -2.59 -6.28 -13.78
N PHE A 137 -1.35 -6.33 -13.28
CA PHE A 137 -0.45 -7.48 -13.47
C PHE A 137 -0.21 -8.11 -12.11
N ALA A 138 -0.33 -9.44 -12.04
CA ALA A 138 -0.15 -10.19 -10.81
C ALA A 138 1.32 -10.17 -10.37
N SER A 139 2.25 -10.24 -11.33
CA SER A 139 3.70 -10.23 -11.07
C SER A 139 4.45 -9.20 -11.92
N ALA A 140 5.76 -9.08 -11.67
CA ALA A 140 6.66 -8.32 -12.54
C ALA A 140 6.94 -9.05 -13.86
N ASP A 141 7.01 -10.38 -13.83
CA ASP A 141 7.23 -11.22 -15.01
C ASP A 141 6.08 -11.13 -16.02
N ASP A 142 4.82 -11.13 -15.55
CA ASP A 142 3.65 -10.96 -16.44
C ASP A 142 3.70 -9.65 -17.20
N PHE A 143 4.17 -8.58 -16.53
CA PHE A 143 4.33 -7.28 -17.16
C PHE A 143 5.48 -7.26 -18.17
N ALA A 144 6.60 -7.94 -17.86
CA ALA A 144 7.71 -8.07 -18.80
C ALA A 144 7.29 -8.83 -20.08
N GLN A 145 6.54 -9.92 -19.94
CA GLN A 145 5.98 -10.66 -21.07
C GLN A 145 5.00 -9.80 -21.87
N TYR A 146 4.13 -9.04 -21.19
CA TYR A 146 3.24 -8.10 -21.86
C TYR A 146 4.00 -7.03 -22.67
N LEU A 147 5.08 -6.46 -22.12
CA LEU A 147 5.90 -5.50 -22.86
C LEU A 147 6.57 -6.14 -24.07
N GLN A 148 7.10 -7.36 -23.95
CA GLN A 148 7.70 -8.08 -25.05
C GLN A 148 6.68 -8.34 -26.17
N GLN A 149 5.48 -8.78 -25.82
CA GLN A 149 4.39 -8.97 -26.79
C GLN A 149 4.01 -7.64 -27.46
N LYS A 150 3.87 -6.56 -26.67
CA LYS A 150 3.56 -5.23 -27.22
C LYS A 150 4.64 -4.73 -28.17
N GLN A 151 5.90 -5.03 -27.92
CA GLN A 151 6.97 -4.67 -28.84
C GLN A 151 6.84 -5.39 -30.19
N GLN A 152 6.45 -6.67 -30.19
CA GLN A 152 6.16 -7.42 -31.42
C GLN A 152 4.93 -6.86 -32.13
N ASP A 153 3.86 -6.54 -31.40
CA ASP A 153 2.64 -5.94 -31.95
C ASP A 153 2.95 -4.60 -32.64
N VAL A 154 3.83 -3.77 -32.06
CA VAL A 154 4.27 -2.51 -32.66
C VAL A 154 5.00 -2.75 -33.98
N GLN A 155 5.93 -3.72 -34.02
CA GLN A 155 6.64 -4.07 -35.25
C GLN A 155 5.68 -4.54 -36.35
N GLN A 156 4.73 -5.41 -36.00
CA GLN A 156 3.71 -5.88 -36.93
C GLN A 156 2.81 -4.74 -37.41
N THR A 157 2.35 -3.87 -36.51
CA THR A 157 1.48 -2.73 -36.85
C THR A 157 2.19 -1.77 -37.81
N ASN A 158 3.44 -1.44 -37.55
CA ASN A 158 4.24 -0.60 -38.44
C ASN A 158 4.44 -1.28 -39.81
N GLN A 159 4.72 -2.59 -39.83
CA GLN A 159 4.85 -3.32 -41.09
C GLN A 159 3.53 -3.34 -41.89
N LEU A 160 2.39 -3.54 -41.24
CA LEU A 160 1.08 -3.49 -41.87
C LEU A 160 0.79 -2.09 -42.43
N LEU A 161 1.13 -1.04 -41.70
CA LEU A 161 1.01 0.35 -42.15
C LEU A 161 1.89 0.61 -43.38
N ALA A 162 3.15 0.17 -43.34
CA ALA A 162 4.07 0.27 -44.47
C ALA A 162 3.56 -0.49 -45.70
N ASN A 163 3.10 -1.73 -45.53
CA ASN A 163 2.53 -2.54 -46.61
C ASN A 163 1.28 -1.89 -47.22
N ARG A 164 0.41 -1.33 -46.37
CA ARG A 164 -0.77 -0.58 -46.83
C ARG A 164 -0.36 0.65 -47.62
N ASN A 165 0.61 1.42 -47.13
CA ASN A 165 1.12 2.60 -47.83
C ASN A 165 1.74 2.22 -49.18
N LEU A 166 2.54 1.14 -49.24
CA LEU A 166 3.10 0.61 -50.49
C LEU A 166 2.00 0.16 -51.46
N SER A 167 0.94 -0.51 -50.98
CA SER A 167 -0.17 -0.94 -51.82
C SER A 167 -0.99 0.22 -52.40
N LEU A 168 -0.99 1.39 -51.75
CA LEU A 168 -1.65 2.60 -52.25
C LEU A 168 -0.78 3.35 -53.27
N GLN A 169 0.52 3.09 -53.31
CA GLN A 169 1.39 3.65 -54.33
C GLN A 169 1.09 2.97 -55.67
N HIS A 170 0.96 3.79 -56.71
CA HIS A 170 0.76 3.28 -58.06
C HIS A 170 2.00 2.49 -58.47
N PRO A 171 1.85 1.36 -59.19
CA PRO A 171 2.99 0.65 -59.76
C PRO A 171 3.89 1.67 -60.45
N PRO A 172 5.22 1.58 -60.30
CA PRO A 172 6.12 2.48 -60.99
C PRO A 172 5.71 2.52 -62.45
N HIS A 173 5.58 3.74 -62.99
CA HIS A 173 5.25 3.96 -64.39
C HIS A 173 6.40 3.43 -65.25
N TYR A 174 6.45 2.12 -65.43
CA TYR A 174 7.14 1.54 -66.56
C TYR A 174 6.39 2.06 -67.77
N ALA A 175 7.08 2.84 -68.59
CA ALA A 175 6.59 3.19 -69.92
C ALA A 175 6.17 1.87 -70.56
N LYS A 176 4.86 1.68 -70.75
CA LYS A 176 4.30 0.61 -71.56
C LYS A 176 4.68 0.94 -73.00
N ASP A 177 5.94 0.70 -73.36
CA ASP A 177 6.27 0.43 -74.75
C ASP A 177 5.84 -1.01 -75.01
N PRO A 178 4.76 -1.24 -75.79
CA PRO A 178 4.19 -2.56 -76.01
C PRO A 178 5.10 -3.52 -76.80
N GLN A 179 6.35 -3.14 -77.06
CA GLN A 179 7.27 -3.91 -77.91
C GLN A 179 8.43 -4.60 -77.17
N LYS A 180 8.63 -4.41 -75.85
CA LYS A 180 9.74 -5.07 -75.15
C LYS A 180 9.32 -5.67 -73.82
N ALA A 181 8.78 -6.89 -73.90
CA ALA A 181 8.59 -7.76 -72.76
C ALA A 181 9.94 -8.06 -72.09
N GLY A 182 10.06 -7.74 -70.80
CA GLY A 182 10.99 -8.41 -69.88
C GLY A 182 12.37 -7.80 -69.66
N VAL A 183 12.71 -6.64 -70.23
CA VAL A 183 14.00 -5.98 -69.97
C VAL A 183 13.83 -4.52 -69.57
N SER A 184 14.56 -4.09 -68.52
CA SER A 184 14.65 -2.68 -68.12
C SER A 184 15.10 -1.81 -69.30
N SER A 185 14.65 -0.54 -69.38
CA SER A 185 15.00 0.36 -70.49
C SER A 185 16.52 0.45 -70.67
N SER A 186 17.28 0.46 -69.57
CA SER A 186 18.75 0.49 -69.58
C SER A 186 19.34 -0.74 -70.25
N VAL A 187 18.78 -1.92 -69.97
CA VAL A 187 19.20 -3.20 -70.55
C VAL A 187 18.78 -3.28 -72.02
N ALA A 188 17.59 -2.78 -72.35
CA ALA A 188 17.13 -2.66 -73.73
C ALA A 188 18.06 -1.76 -74.55
N THR A 189 18.47 -0.61 -74.01
CA THR A 189 19.44 0.30 -74.64
C THR A 189 20.81 -0.36 -74.79
N PHE A 190 21.30 -1.09 -73.78
CA PHE A 190 22.59 -1.78 -73.83
C PHE A 190 22.62 -2.89 -74.89
N ILE A 191 21.57 -3.71 -74.97
CA ILE A 191 21.44 -4.76 -76.00
C ILE A 191 21.38 -4.11 -77.40
N GLN A 192 20.65 -3.01 -77.55
CA GLN A 192 20.60 -2.27 -78.82
C GLN A 192 21.98 -1.69 -79.20
N LEU A 193 22.76 -1.25 -78.20
CA LEU A 193 24.11 -0.73 -78.38
C LEU A 193 25.11 -1.82 -78.78
N GLN A 194 24.92 -3.07 -78.31
CA GLN A 194 25.76 -4.20 -78.70
C GLN A 194 25.40 -4.77 -80.09
N GLN A 195 24.15 -4.62 -80.52
CA GLN A 195 23.67 -5.15 -81.81
C GLN A 195 23.87 -4.16 -82.97
N GLY A 196 24.19 -2.89 -82.69
CA GLY A 196 24.43 -1.85 -83.69
C GLY A 196 25.90 -1.47 -83.79
N GLU A 197 26.43 -1.54 -85.01
CA GLU A 197 27.73 -0.99 -85.42
C GLU A 197 27.81 0.51 -85.06
N SER A 198 28.83 0.89 -84.25
CA SER A 198 29.41 2.24 -84.16
C SER A 198 28.47 3.45 -84.03
N ILE A 199 27.66 3.56 -82.97
CA ILE A 199 27.04 4.86 -82.63
C ILE A 199 28.05 5.69 -81.82
N ALA A 200 28.69 6.65 -82.49
CA ALA A 200 29.62 7.60 -81.88
C ALA A 200 28.92 8.44 -80.78
N PHE A 201 29.44 8.37 -79.56
CA PHE A 201 29.00 9.24 -78.46
C PHE A 201 29.41 10.69 -78.75
N LYS A 202 28.48 11.52 -79.22
CA LYS A 202 28.65 12.97 -79.14
C LYS A 202 28.42 13.38 -77.69
N GLY A 203 29.52 13.61 -76.99
CA GLY A 203 29.51 14.21 -75.66
C GLY A 203 28.73 15.51 -75.64
N LYS A 204 28.21 15.86 -74.46
CA LYS A 204 27.49 17.11 -74.24
C LYS A 204 28.49 18.26 -74.43
N GLU A 205 28.31 19.09 -75.45
CA GLU A 205 28.98 20.39 -75.46
C GLU A 205 28.35 21.26 -74.35
N VAL A 206 29.22 22.00 -73.67
CA VAL A 206 28.97 22.74 -72.43
C VAL A 206 27.95 23.86 -72.63
#